data_AF-R8BXX7-F1
#
_entry.id   AF-R8BXX7-F1
#
_cell.length_a   1.000
_cell.length_b   1.000
_cell.length_c   1.000
_cell.angle_alpha   90.00
_cell.angle_beta   90.00
_cell.angle_gamma   90.00
#
_symmetry.space_group_name_H-M   'P 1'
#
loop_
_entity.id
_entity.type
_entity.pdbx_description
1 polymer ?
#
loop_
_entity_poly.entity_id
_entity_poly.type
_entity_poly.pdbx_seq_one_letter_code
_entity_poly.pdbx_strand_id
1 'polypeptide(L)'
;MKVLSKECGRNMVMAEFESMRAAHDVVPEFVPTPIAWGAYTSLSDTCFFLCEFREMIEDMPEPHKFAALLSTLHQKSVSPTGKFGFHVTTYAGNLPQFVEWEDSWEKFFTKSMRQALDFEIERKGPSEELEVLSQALFERVIPRLLRPLESDGRTVKPSLVHGDLWVLDVMRDLVQRYGQDCMSDDQTQVSKQVESSNLIS
;
A
#
# COMPACT_ATOMS: atom_id res chain seq x y z
N MET A 1 7.88 18.14 -4.55
CA MET A 1 7.22 18.70 -3.36
C MET A 1 5.72 18.67 -3.58
N LYS A 2 4.97 18.10 -2.64
CA LYS A 2 3.50 18.00 -2.66
C LYS A 2 2.93 18.86 -1.54
N VAL A 3 1.83 19.56 -1.80
CA VAL A 3 1.17 20.47 -0.84
C VAL A 3 -0.31 20.14 -0.80
N LEU A 4 -0.86 19.98 0.42
CA LEU A 4 -2.27 19.68 0.66
C LEU A 4 -2.86 20.71 1.63
N SER A 5 -3.98 21.34 1.25
CA SER A 5 -4.69 22.32 2.08
C SER A 5 -6.07 21.79 2.47
N LYS A 6 -6.13 20.96 3.53
CA LYS A 6 -7.36 20.37 4.12
C LYS A 6 -7.08 19.85 5.54
N GLU A 7 -8.13 19.70 6.34
CA GLU A 7 -8.09 19.16 7.71
C GLU A 7 -7.42 17.77 7.79
N CYS A 8 -7.64 16.89 6.80
CA CYS A 8 -6.98 15.57 6.72
C CYS A 8 -5.58 15.59 6.10
N GLY A 9 -5.13 16.73 5.55
CA GLY A 9 -3.89 16.84 4.77
C GLY A 9 -2.65 16.46 5.58
N ARG A 10 -2.64 16.75 6.88
CA ARG A 10 -1.53 16.41 7.78
C ARG A 10 -1.31 14.90 7.89
N ASN A 11 -2.39 14.14 8.06
CA ASN A 11 -2.29 12.69 8.19
C ASN A 11 -1.89 12.04 6.87
N MET A 12 -2.37 12.57 5.75
CA MET A 12 -2.03 12.06 4.41
C MET A 12 -0.55 12.26 4.08
N VAL A 13 0.02 13.46 4.30
CA VAL A 13 1.46 13.69 4.02
C VAL A 13 2.37 12.90 4.96
N MET A 14 1.96 12.70 6.21
CA MET A 14 2.67 11.85 7.17
C MET A 14 2.62 10.39 6.72
N ALA A 15 1.44 9.89 6.34
CA ALA A 15 1.27 8.52 5.88
C ALA A 15 2.15 8.24 4.66
N GLU A 16 2.09 9.11 3.64
CA GLU A 16 2.91 8.99 2.42
C GLU A 16 4.41 9.01 2.72
N PHE A 17 4.86 9.88 3.65
CA PHE A 17 6.26 9.88 4.09
C PHE A 17 6.67 8.58 4.78
N GLU A 18 5.85 8.07 5.71
CA GLU A 18 6.13 6.85 6.47
C GLU A 18 6.10 5.59 5.58
N SER A 19 5.17 5.56 4.64
CA SER A 19 5.03 4.56 3.57
C SER A 19 6.28 4.51 2.68
N MET A 20 6.66 5.66 2.12
CA MET A 20 7.85 5.75 1.25
C MET A 20 9.14 5.46 2.01
N ARG A 21 9.24 5.87 3.28
CA ARG A 21 10.40 5.52 4.11
C ARG A 21 10.50 4.01 4.31
N ALA A 22 9.39 3.35 4.63
CA ALA A 22 9.38 1.90 4.81
C ALA A 22 9.78 1.14 3.53
N ALA A 23 9.31 1.59 2.36
CA ALA A 23 9.72 1.01 1.08
C ALA A 23 11.19 1.29 0.75
N HIS A 24 11.63 2.54 0.91
CA HIS A 24 13.01 2.97 0.67
C HIS A 24 14.02 2.25 1.57
N ASP A 25 13.69 1.99 2.83
CA ASP A 25 14.55 1.26 3.77
C ASP A 25 14.81 -0.20 3.31
N VAL A 26 13.92 -0.77 2.49
CA VAL A 26 14.06 -2.14 1.95
C VAL A 26 14.68 -2.14 0.55
N VAL A 27 14.21 -1.26 -0.34
CA VAL A 27 14.66 -1.14 -1.74
C VAL A 27 14.78 0.35 -2.11
N PRO A 28 15.91 1.00 -1.80
CA PRO A 28 16.11 2.43 -2.06
C PRO A 28 15.93 2.84 -3.52
N GLU A 29 16.18 1.92 -4.45
CA GLU A 29 16.06 2.19 -5.89
C GLU A 29 14.59 2.27 -6.34
N PHE A 30 13.67 1.63 -5.60
CA PHE A 30 12.27 1.44 -6.02
C PHE A 30 11.41 2.70 -5.87
N VAL A 31 11.71 3.52 -4.86
CA VAL A 31 10.99 4.76 -4.56
C VAL A 31 11.97 5.92 -4.40
N PRO A 32 11.56 7.18 -4.66
CA PRO A 32 12.38 8.35 -4.34
C PRO A 32 12.77 8.39 -2.86
N THR A 33 13.90 9.01 -2.53
CA THR A 33 14.26 9.21 -1.12
C THR A 33 13.27 10.17 -0.43
N PRO A 34 12.56 9.76 0.64
CA PRO A 34 11.73 10.68 1.41
C PRO A 34 12.62 11.62 2.24
N ILE A 35 12.34 12.93 2.20
CA ILE A 35 13.18 13.96 2.83
C ILE A 35 12.51 14.52 4.08
N ALA A 36 11.27 15.01 3.97
CA ALA A 36 10.56 15.63 5.09
C ALA A 36 9.05 15.72 4.84
N TRP A 37 8.29 15.93 5.91
CA TRP A 37 6.90 16.37 5.86
C TRP A 37 6.63 17.37 7.00
N GLY A 38 5.59 18.19 6.87
CA GLY A 38 5.27 19.16 7.91
C GLY A 38 4.06 20.04 7.60
N ALA A 39 3.78 20.98 8.50
CA ALA A 39 2.75 22.00 8.33
C ALA A 39 3.39 23.37 8.09
N TYR A 40 2.72 24.22 7.34
CA TYR A 40 3.14 25.61 7.15
C TYR A 40 2.96 26.38 8.46
N THR A 41 3.90 27.28 8.78
CA THR A 41 3.80 28.12 9.97
C THR A 41 2.79 29.26 9.79
N SER A 42 2.62 29.75 8.56
CA SER A 42 1.70 30.83 8.22
C SER A 42 0.30 30.37 7.84
N LEU A 43 0.12 29.09 7.51
CA LEU A 43 -1.14 28.49 7.06
C LEU A 43 -1.37 27.17 7.78
N SER A 44 -2.13 27.20 8.88
CA SER A 44 -2.29 26.06 9.80
C SER A 44 -3.02 24.86 9.20
N ASP A 45 -3.73 25.04 8.08
CA ASP A 45 -4.48 24.02 7.36
C ASP A 45 -3.71 23.44 6.16
N THR A 46 -2.47 23.90 5.95
CA THR A 46 -1.66 23.55 4.79
C THR A 46 -0.43 22.76 5.20
N CYS A 47 -0.26 21.58 4.61
CA CYS A 47 0.82 20.65 4.89
C CYS A 47 1.61 20.31 3.63
N PHE A 48 2.85 19.87 3.81
CA PHE A 48 3.74 19.47 2.71
C PHE A 48 4.37 18.10 2.93
N PHE A 49 4.74 17.49 1.81
CA PHE A 49 5.64 16.35 1.72
C PHE A 49 6.75 16.65 0.70
N LEU A 50 7.97 16.28 1.06
CA LEU A 50 9.19 16.47 0.27
C LEU A 50 9.92 15.14 0.12
N CYS A 51 10.26 14.81 -1.12
CA CYS A 51 11.09 13.68 -1.51
C CYS A 51 12.09 14.11 -2.60
N GLU A 52 13.04 13.23 -2.89
CA GLU A 52 13.97 13.32 -4.00
C GLU A 52 13.22 13.62 -5.31
N PHE A 53 13.74 14.59 -6.06
CA PHE A 53 13.27 14.84 -7.41
C PHE A 53 13.97 13.87 -8.35
N ARG A 54 13.19 13.02 -9.04
CA ARG A 54 13.66 12.16 -10.12
C ARG A 54 13.15 12.69 -11.44
N GLU A 55 14.03 12.77 -12.43
CA GLU A 55 13.66 13.16 -13.78
C GLU A 55 13.01 11.95 -14.44
N MET A 56 11.69 11.96 -14.64
CA MET A 56 10.97 10.82 -15.21
C MET A 56 10.57 11.12 -16.65
N ILE A 57 10.63 10.11 -17.52
CA ILE A 57 10.02 10.14 -18.85
C ILE A 57 8.74 9.34 -18.90
N GLU A 58 7.85 9.80 -19.76
CA GLU A 58 6.62 9.14 -20.17
C GLU A 58 6.94 7.94 -21.08
N ASP A 59 7.70 6.98 -20.55
CA ASP A 59 7.97 5.68 -21.14
C ASP A 59 7.79 4.60 -20.07
N MET A 60 7.32 3.45 -20.51
CA MET A 60 7.08 2.35 -19.59
C MET A 60 8.40 1.82 -19.04
N PRO A 61 8.43 1.47 -17.75
CA PRO A 61 9.53 0.72 -17.18
C PRO A 61 9.80 -0.58 -17.96
N GLU A 62 11.02 -1.08 -17.88
CA GLU A 62 11.30 -2.42 -18.40
C GLU A 62 10.61 -3.46 -17.47
N PRO A 63 9.62 -4.24 -17.97
CA PRO A 63 8.75 -5.02 -17.09
C PRO A 63 9.49 -6.00 -16.18
N HIS A 64 10.58 -6.62 -16.65
CA HIS A 64 11.34 -7.57 -15.85
C HIS A 64 12.13 -6.88 -14.74
N LYS A 65 12.75 -5.74 -15.00
CA LYS A 65 13.46 -4.96 -13.98
C LYS A 65 12.52 -4.45 -12.90
N PHE A 66 11.40 -3.86 -13.33
CA PHE A 66 10.38 -3.38 -12.41
C PHE A 66 9.81 -4.51 -11.54
N ALA A 67 9.41 -5.64 -12.16
CA ALA A 67 8.90 -6.79 -11.43
C ALA A 67 9.94 -7.37 -10.45
N ALA A 68 11.23 -7.32 -10.79
CA ALA A 68 12.31 -7.76 -9.91
C ALA A 68 12.44 -6.85 -8.66
N LEU A 69 12.33 -5.53 -8.82
CA LEU A 69 12.34 -4.59 -7.69
C LEU A 69 11.11 -4.77 -6.78
N LEU A 70 9.91 -4.87 -7.38
CA LEU A 70 8.67 -5.13 -6.64
C LEU A 70 8.74 -6.46 -5.87
N SER A 71 9.23 -7.53 -6.52
CA SER A 71 9.43 -8.82 -5.88
C SER A 71 10.46 -8.73 -4.74
N THR A 72 11.52 -7.93 -4.91
CA THR A 72 12.52 -7.69 -3.88
C THR A 72 11.91 -7.00 -2.67
N LEU A 73 11.07 -5.98 -2.86
CA LEU A 73 10.34 -5.30 -1.77
C LEU A 73 9.50 -6.30 -0.97
N HIS A 74 8.69 -7.10 -1.66
CA HIS A 74 7.84 -8.11 -1.01
C HIS A 74 8.67 -9.15 -0.24
N GLN A 75 9.73 -9.68 -0.85
CA GLN A 75 10.54 -10.75 -0.27
C GLN A 75 11.40 -10.28 0.90
N LYS A 76 12.02 -9.10 0.79
CA LYS A 76 12.97 -8.60 1.79
C LYS A 76 12.33 -7.81 2.92
N SER A 77 11.12 -7.29 2.73
CA SER A 77 10.40 -6.61 3.80
C SER A 77 10.08 -7.59 4.94
N VAL A 78 10.15 -7.08 6.16
CA VAL A 78 9.84 -7.83 7.38
C VAL A 78 8.90 -6.98 8.22
N SER A 79 7.74 -7.54 8.56
CA SER A 79 6.82 -6.87 9.47
C SER A 79 7.48 -6.73 10.84
N PRO A 80 7.50 -5.52 11.45
CA PRO A 80 8.13 -5.30 12.76
C PRO A 80 7.45 -6.07 13.89
N THR A 81 6.21 -6.51 13.68
CA THR A 81 5.42 -7.28 14.65
C THR A 81 5.26 -8.74 14.25
N GLY A 82 5.65 -9.12 13.03
CA GLY A 82 5.31 -10.41 12.43
C GLY A 82 3.83 -10.53 12.02
N LYS A 83 3.04 -9.45 12.10
CA LYS A 83 1.60 -9.41 11.80
C LYS A 83 1.29 -8.58 10.56
N PHE A 84 0.09 -8.70 10.00
CA PHE A 84 -0.44 -7.83 8.96
C PHE A 84 -0.92 -6.52 9.56
N GLY A 85 -0.54 -5.38 9.00
CA GLY A 85 -0.88 -4.05 9.52
C GLY A 85 0.23 -3.04 9.30
N PHE A 86 0.00 -1.80 9.70
CA PHE A 86 0.98 -0.72 9.58
C PHE A 86 0.92 0.20 10.80
N HIS A 87 2.03 0.87 11.13
CA HIS A 87 2.15 1.65 12.36
C HIS A 87 1.43 3.02 12.29
N VAL A 88 1.10 3.47 11.09
CA VAL A 88 0.30 4.69 10.85
C VAL A 88 -0.86 4.36 9.91
N THR A 89 -1.97 5.09 10.05
CA THR A 89 -3.09 5.00 9.10
C THR A 89 -2.66 5.51 7.75
N THR A 90 -2.76 4.65 6.73
CA THR A 90 -2.53 4.99 5.31
C THR A 90 -3.86 5.34 4.64
N TYR A 91 -3.78 5.86 3.41
CA TYR A 91 -4.96 6.34 2.70
C TYR A 91 -5.02 5.77 1.28
N ALA A 92 -6.21 5.43 0.80
CA ALA A 92 -6.46 5.18 -0.63
C ALA A 92 -7.22 6.40 -1.16
N GLY A 93 -6.51 7.32 -1.82
CA GLY A 93 -7.04 8.65 -2.08
C GLY A 93 -7.33 9.39 -0.78
N ASN A 94 -8.60 9.67 -0.48
CA ASN A 94 -9.03 10.30 0.78
C ASN A 94 -9.62 9.30 1.80
N LEU A 95 -9.63 8.00 1.47
CA LEU A 95 -10.21 6.97 2.31
C LEU A 95 -9.15 6.43 3.28
N PRO A 96 -9.29 6.60 4.61
CA PRO A 96 -8.38 5.99 5.56
C PRO A 96 -8.52 4.47 5.50
N GLN A 97 -7.39 3.77 5.48
CA GLN A 97 -7.35 2.32 5.38
C GLN A 97 -7.15 1.66 6.76
N PHE A 98 -7.58 0.41 6.87
CA PHE A 98 -7.36 -0.39 8.07
C PHE A 98 -5.89 -0.74 8.21
N VAL A 99 -5.31 -0.49 9.39
CA VAL A 99 -3.88 -0.72 9.65
C VAL A 99 -3.60 -1.44 10.96
N GLU A 100 -4.63 -1.79 11.75
CA GLU A 100 -4.37 -2.51 13.00
C GLU A 100 -3.76 -3.89 12.74
N TRP A 101 -3.01 -4.37 13.74
CA TRP A 101 -2.22 -5.57 13.62
C TRP A 101 -3.06 -6.85 13.77
N GLU A 102 -2.99 -7.73 12.79
CA GLU A 102 -3.69 -9.02 12.76
C GLU A 102 -2.76 -10.18 12.42
N ASP A 103 -2.93 -11.30 13.13
CA ASP A 103 -2.10 -12.49 12.94
C ASP A 103 -2.51 -13.33 11.72
N SER A 104 -3.71 -13.11 11.18
CA SER A 104 -4.24 -13.84 10.01
C SER A 104 -4.59 -12.86 8.91
N TRP A 105 -4.21 -13.22 7.69
CA TRP A 105 -4.58 -12.47 6.52
C TRP A 105 -6.10 -12.48 6.29
N GLU A 106 -6.79 -13.61 6.49
CA GLU A 106 -8.25 -13.66 6.37
C GLU A 106 -8.90 -12.60 7.27
N LYS A 107 -8.44 -12.49 8.52
CA LYS A 107 -8.95 -11.50 9.48
C LYS A 107 -8.63 -10.06 9.07
N PHE A 108 -7.37 -9.79 8.73
CA PHE A 108 -6.93 -8.47 8.29
C PHE A 108 -7.75 -7.98 7.09
N PHE A 109 -7.84 -8.81 6.04
CA PHE A 109 -8.59 -8.47 4.83
C PHE A 109 -10.09 -8.29 5.11
N THR A 110 -10.67 -9.15 5.95
CA THR A 110 -12.08 -9.04 6.37
C THR A 110 -12.36 -7.69 7.04
N LYS A 111 -11.51 -7.30 7.99
CA LYS A 111 -11.65 -6.01 8.70
C LYS A 111 -11.44 -4.83 7.77
N SER A 112 -10.41 -4.88 6.92
CA SER A 112 -10.13 -3.84 5.93
C SER A 112 -11.27 -3.65 4.94
N MET A 113 -11.81 -4.75 4.39
CA MET A 113 -12.92 -4.69 3.45
C MET A 113 -14.20 -4.17 4.12
N ARG A 114 -14.45 -4.56 5.37
CA ARG A 114 -15.59 -4.05 6.14
C ARG A 114 -15.51 -2.54 6.34
N GLN A 115 -14.36 -2.04 6.78
CA GLN A 115 -14.16 -0.61 6.95
C GLN A 115 -14.37 0.17 5.64
N ALA A 116 -13.86 -0.35 4.51
CA ALA A 116 -14.05 0.28 3.21
C ALA A 116 -15.54 0.34 2.80
N LEU A 117 -16.30 -0.75 3.06
CA LEU A 117 -17.75 -0.78 2.80
C LEU A 117 -18.52 0.15 3.74
N ASP A 118 -18.17 0.20 5.02
CA ASP A 118 -18.82 1.07 6.00
C ASP A 118 -18.68 2.55 5.59
N PHE A 119 -17.50 2.98 5.13
CA PHE A 119 -17.30 4.33 4.60
C PHE A 119 -18.10 4.60 3.31
N GLU A 120 -18.23 3.61 2.43
CA GLU A 120 -19.04 3.76 1.23
C GLU A 120 -20.53 3.91 1.56
N ILE A 121 -21.03 3.13 2.53
CA ILE A 121 -22.40 3.21 3.03
C ILE A 121 -22.65 4.54 3.72
N GLU A 122 -21.71 5.01 4.55
CA GLU A 122 -21.81 6.32 5.20
C GLU A 122 -21.92 7.46 4.17
N ARG A 123 -21.17 7.37 3.07
CA ARG A 123 -21.15 8.41 2.03
C ARG A 123 -22.34 8.36 1.09
N LYS A 124 -22.77 7.16 0.67
CA LYS A 124 -23.80 6.98 -0.38
C LYS A 124 -25.18 6.62 0.18
N GLY A 125 -25.26 6.26 1.45
CA GLY A 125 -26.46 5.73 2.08
C GLY A 125 -26.56 4.20 1.96
N PRO A 126 -27.49 3.59 2.71
CA PRO A 126 -27.70 2.15 2.71
C PRO A 126 -28.25 1.64 1.37
N SER A 127 -27.93 0.40 1.03
CA SER A 127 -28.44 -0.32 -0.14
C SER A 127 -28.72 -1.77 0.22
N GLU A 128 -29.96 -2.22 0.00
CA GLU A 128 -30.39 -3.60 0.26
C GLU A 128 -29.58 -4.61 -0.59
N GLU A 129 -29.30 -4.25 -1.85
CA GLU A 129 -28.45 -5.05 -2.73
C GLU A 129 -27.03 -5.19 -2.16
N LEU A 130 -26.45 -4.08 -1.69
CA LEU A 130 -25.11 -4.08 -1.10
C LEU A 130 -25.08 -4.89 0.19
N GLU A 131 -26.13 -4.86 1.00
CA GLU A 131 -26.24 -5.63 2.24
C GLU A 131 -26.22 -7.14 1.96
N VAL A 132 -27.05 -7.60 1.04
CA VAL A 132 -27.10 -9.02 0.63
C VAL A 132 -25.76 -9.49 0.06
N LEU A 133 -25.15 -8.68 -0.82
CA LEU A 133 -23.84 -9.00 -1.41
C LEU A 133 -22.72 -9.00 -0.37
N SER A 134 -22.73 -8.05 0.56
CA SER A 134 -21.74 -7.95 1.64
C SER A 134 -21.81 -9.16 2.56
N GLN A 135 -23.02 -9.64 2.89
CA GLN A 135 -23.19 -10.86 3.66
C GLN A 135 -22.53 -12.06 2.96
N ALA A 136 -22.84 -12.28 1.68
CA ALA A 136 -22.24 -13.36 0.90
C ALA A 136 -20.71 -13.22 0.78
N LEU A 137 -20.20 -12.00 0.63
CA LEU A 137 -18.77 -11.69 0.58
C LEU A 137 -18.06 -12.14 1.86
N PHE A 138 -18.58 -11.74 3.03
CA PHE A 138 -17.95 -12.03 4.32
C PHE A 138 -18.15 -13.46 4.81
N GLU A 139 -19.32 -14.06 4.57
CA GLU A 139 -19.61 -15.41 5.06
C GLU A 139 -19.07 -16.52 4.16
N ARG A 140 -18.94 -16.24 2.85
CA ARG A 140 -18.61 -17.28 1.85
C ARG A 140 -17.35 -16.96 1.09
N VAL A 141 -17.30 -15.82 0.40
CA VAL A 141 -16.23 -15.54 -0.58
C VAL A 141 -14.88 -15.39 0.12
N ILE A 142 -14.78 -14.50 1.10
CA ILE A 142 -13.54 -14.24 1.83
C ILE A 142 -13.02 -15.52 2.51
N PRO A 143 -13.81 -16.24 3.32
CA PRO A 143 -13.39 -17.52 3.91
C PRO A 143 -12.93 -18.55 2.87
N ARG A 144 -13.67 -18.69 1.76
CA ARG A 144 -13.38 -19.72 0.76
C ARG A 144 -12.09 -19.43 -0.01
N LEU A 145 -11.75 -18.16 -0.23
CA LEU A 145 -10.57 -17.77 -0.99
C LEU A 145 -9.33 -17.60 -0.11
N LEU A 146 -9.49 -17.01 1.08
CA LEU A 146 -8.35 -16.61 1.91
C LEU A 146 -7.95 -17.67 2.93
N ARG A 147 -8.90 -18.36 3.57
CA ARG A 147 -8.61 -19.39 4.58
C ARG A 147 -7.68 -20.48 4.07
N PRO A 148 -7.87 -21.04 2.85
CA PRO A 148 -6.96 -22.06 2.36
C PRO A 148 -5.51 -21.62 2.34
N LEU A 149 -5.21 -20.33 2.17
CA LEU A 149 -3.84 -19.83 2.11
C LEU A 149 -3.10 -19.94 3.45
N GLU A 150 -3.83 -20.11 4.55
CA GLU A 150 -3.32 -20.22 5.93
C GLU A 150 -3.70 -21.57 6.59
N SER A 151 -4.21 -22.52 5.80
CA SER A 151 -4.62 -23.87 6.25
C SER A 151 -3.68 -24.96 5.73
N ASP A 152 -3.77 -26.15 6.31
CA ASP A 152 -2.99 -27.34 5.90
C ASP A 152 -1.47 -27.12 5.97
N GLY A 153 -1.02 -26.38 6.99
CA GLY A 153 0.38 -26.05 7.20
C GLY A 153 0.92 -24.92 6.32
N ARG A 154 0.06 -24.29 5.49
CA ARG A 154 0.42 -23.10 4.72
C ARG A 154 0.41 -21.86 5.60
N THR A 155 1.27 -20.91 5.27
CA THR A 155 1.37 -19.62 5.94
C THR A 155 1.47 -18.51 4.90
N VAL A 156 0.89 -17.35 5.22
CA VAL A 156 1.08 -16.14 4.43
C VAL A 156 2.04 -15.24 5.20
N LYS A 157 3.08 -14.75 4.53
CA LYS A 157 4.02 -13.79 5.09
C LYS A 157 3.47 -12.35 4.98
N PRO A 158 3.36 -11.60 6.09
CA PRO A 158 3.16 -10.15 6.01
C PRO A 158 4.35 -9.46 5.33
N SER A 159 4.07 -8.71 4.26
CA SER A 159 5.08 -8.04 3.43
C SER A 159 4.68 -6.59 3.20
N LEU A 160 5.64 -5.70 2.94
CA LEU A 160 5.33 -4.36 2.45
C LEU A 160 4.83 -4.47 1.01
N VAL A 161 3.74 -3.77 0.68
CA VAL A 161 3.26 -3.60 -0.71
C VAL A 161 3.00 -2.13 -1.00
N HIS A 162 3.02 -1.75 -2.27
CA HIS A 162 2.71 -0.38 -2.67
C HIS A 162 1.25 0.05 -2.37
N GLY A 163 0.30 -0.87 -2.23
CA GLY A 163 -1.08 -0.56 -1.84
C GLY A 163 -1.98 0.05 -2.93
N ASP A 164 -1.42 0.77 -3.90
CA ASP A 164 -2.14 1.31 -5.06
C ASP A 164 -1.24 1.29 -6.30
N LEU A 165 -1.00 0.11 -6.86
CA LEU A 165 -0.06 -0.04 -7.97
C LEU A 165 -0.78 -0.18 -9.32
N TRP A 166 -0.78 0.90 -10.10
CA TRP A 166 -1.32 0.95 -11.46
C TRP A 166 -0.26 1.43 -12.47
N VAL A 167 -0.54 1.22 -13.76
CA VAL A 167 0.36 1.59 -14.87
C VAL A 167 0.75 3.07 -14.84
N LEU A 168 -0.13 3.94 -14.35
CA LEU A 168 0.11 5.38 -14.28
C LEU A 168 1.04 5.79 -13.13
N ASP A 169 1.26 4.91 -12.15
CA ASP A 169 2.11 5.16 -11.00
C ASP A 169 3.57 4.78 -11.28
N VAL A 170 3.85 4.22 -12.47
CA VAL A 170 5.18 3.74 -12.84
C VAL A 170 5.70 4.50 -14.05
N MET A 171 6.81 5.21 -13.86
CA MET A 171 7.49 5.94 -14.93
C MET A 171 8.98 5.60 -14.95
N ARG A 172 9.60 5.64 -16.13
CA ARG A 172 11.04 5.40 -16.27
C ARG A 172 11.82 6.67 -15.89
N ASP A 173 12.91 6.52 -15.14
CA ASP A 173 13.84 7.62 -14.83
C ASP A 173 14.80 7.91 -16.02
N LEU A 174 15.02 9.19 -16.32
CA LEU A 174 15.85 9.71 -17.42
C LEU A 174 17.36 9.69 -17.14
N VAL A 175 17.81 9.80 -15.89
CA VAL A 175 19.24 10.01 -15.57
C VAL A 175 20.05 8.70 -15.50
N GLN A 176 19.46 7.57 -15.85
CA GLN A 176 20.13 6.28 -15.74
C GLN A 176 20.79 5.82 -17.04
N ARG A 177 22.12 6.05 -17.10
CA ARG A 177 23.06 5.35 -18.00
C ARG A 177 23.08 3.81 -17.86
N TYR A 178 22.24 3.22 -16.99
CA TYR A 178 22.15 1.76 -16.77
C TYR A 178 20.71 1.23 -16.52
N GLY A 179 19.67 1.96 -16.92
CA GLY A 179 18.27 1.51 -17.04
C GLY A 179 17.62 0.89 -15.80
N GLN A 180 16.93 1.68 -14.98
CA GLN A 180 16.06 1.21 -13.90
C GLN A 180 14.81 2.10 -13.80
N ASP A 181 13.81 1.63 -13.04
CA ASP A 181 12.42 2.09 -13.09
C ASP A 181 11.96 2.54 -11.71
N CYS A 182 11.16 3.62 -11.62
CA CYS A 182 10.73 4.20 -10.33
C CYS A 182 9.22 4.53 -10.30
N MET A 183 8.64 4.54 -9.11
CA MET A 183 7.24 4.91 -8.91
C MET A 183 7.06 6.38 -8.52
N SER A 184 5.95 6.98 -8.99
CA SER A 184 5.46 8.28 -8.54
C SER A 184 4.09 8.10 -7.89
N ASP A 185 3.94 8.64 -6.68
CA ASP A 185 2.81 8.48 -5.74
C ASP A 185 2.80 7.14 -5.00
N ASP A 186 3.03 7.18 -3.69
CA ASP A 186 3.13 6.00 -2.83
C ASP A 186 1.98 5.95 -1.82
N GLN A 187 1.12 4.93 -1.94
CA GLN A 187 0.10 4.58 -0.95
C GLN A 187 0.46 3.25 -0.26
N THR A 188 1.75 3.03 0.04
CA THR A 188 2.25 1.77 0.60
C THR A 188 1.41 1.34 1.78
N GLN A 189 0.90 0.12 1.69
CA GLN A 189 0.32 -0.63 2.79
C GLN A 189 1.15 -1.89 2.99
N VAL A 190 1.26 -2.40 4.21
CA VAL A 190 1.71 -3.79 4.39
C VAL A 190 0.57 -4.70 3.95
N SER A 191 0.75 -5.43 2.85
CA SER A 191 -0.15 -6.49 2.41
C SER A 191 0.61 -7.58 1.64
N LYS A 192 -0.07 -8.56 1.04
CA LYS A 192 0.51 -9.90 0.86
C LYS A 192 1.72 -10.03 -0.06
N GLN A 193 2.58 -10.98 0.33
CA GLN A 193 3.19 -11.95 -0.59
C GLN A 193 2.69 -13.36 -0.24
N VAL A 194 2.32 -14.16 -1.24
CA VAL A 194 2.13 -15.61 -1.08
C VAL A 194 3.49 -16.27 -1.29
N GLU A 195 4.05 -16.90 -0.26
CA GLU A 195 5.23 -17.75 -0.43
C GLU A 195 4.79 -19.10 -0.99
N SER A 196 5.07 -19.35 -2.27
CA SER A 196 5.01 -20.68 -2.85
C SER A 196 6.23 -21.49 -2.42
N SER A 197 6.17 -22.10 -1.24
CA SER A 197 7.14 -23.12 -0.85
C SER A 197 6.68 -24.48 -1.40
N ASN A 198 7.45 -25.01 -2.36
CA ASN A 198 7.41 -26.39 -2.89
C ASN A 198 6.20 -26.83 -3.73
N LEU A 199 6.24 -26.55 -5.04
CA LEU A 199 5.62 -27.41 -6.06
C LEU A 199 6.47 -27.42 -7.35
N ILE A 200 7.70 -27.93 -7.28
CA ILE A 200 8.33 -28.64 -8.41
C ILE A 200 9.13 -29.80 -7.83
N SER A 201 8.54 -30.99 -7.88
CA SER A 201 9.25 -32.27 -8.01
C SER A 201 8.74 -32.94 -9.27
#